data_AF-A0A816CRM3-F1
#
_entry.id   AF-A0A816CRM3-F1
#
_cell.length_a   1.000
_cell.length_b   1.000
_cell.length_c   1.000
_cell.angle_alpha   90.00
_cell.angle_beta   90.00
_cell.angle_gamma   90.00
#
_symmetry.space_group_name_H-M   'P 1'
#
loop_
_entity.id
_entity.type
_entity.pdbx_description
1 polymer ?
#
loop_
_entity_poly.entity_id
_entity_poly.type
_entity_poly.pdbx_seq_one_letter_code
_entity_poly.pdbx_strand_id
1 'polypeptide(L)'
;MFETDLDLHNAYSPNSKTIDQPGRVSSQRYLTAAVWTVDFGYDNNARPSLDRVASVLADTNADVIGLLETDTAKPFLGNNDLTSYLGEKLHMFIDFGVAQHIGKRGSRSIRGTLLYMAPEILSSHPYDNRVDLWSMGIILYECLFGRSPFVFSSADELVEEIKSNIPIEIPNDTRISSECRNLLEGLLQRDPNRRISFQDFFRHPFIFIDLSFQIIRADDLFQRSITYEQRGDIKKALDYRVRALDEYVAIIKVDEDHDRKRMLRMKVKEGLAAAEILKKRISQMNLNFASASTTVSSSTENLDLKNNKELFQAYQHCLNGNQLMNIARFSQACEEYQIGLTVMLRAARTETDPVKSKILHDVISFYLNKAEICEDKNEAQQLDIDIEKIKEDTALDNTMLNESNFITERQQRASSHQNCCLQ
;
A
#
# COMPACT_ATOMS: atom_id res chain seq x y z
N MET A 1 -13.27 -5.22 17.46
CA MET A 1 -14.52 -5.95 17.77
C MET A 1 -15.25 -5.11 18.79
N PHE A 2 -16.24 -4.33 18.35
CA PHE A 2 -17.07 -3.50 19.23
C PHE A 2 -18.52 -3.89 18.94
N GLU A 3 -19.23 -4.39 19.96
CA GLU A 3 -20.65 -4.71 19.92
C GLU A 3 -21.45 -3.45 20.29
N THR A 4 -22.35 -3.02 19.43
CA THR A 4 -23.37 -2.02 19.75
C THR A 4 -24.74 -2.52 19.33
N ASP A 5 -25.66 -2.59 20.29
CA ASP A 5 -27.06 -2.98 20.11
C ASP A 5 -27.88 -1.81 19.57
N LEU A 6 -28.48 -1.98 18.39
CA LEU A 6 -29.42 -1.03 17.78
C LEU A 6 -30.73 -1.74 17.43
N ASP A 7 -31.74 -1.56 18.29
CA ASP A 7 -33.13 -2.00 18.05
C ASP A 7 -33.80 -1.05 17.03
N LEU A 8 -33.93 -1.51 15.79
CA LEU A 8 -34.69 -0.84 14.73
C LEU A 8 -35.99 -1.61 14.43
N HIS A 9 -37.02 -1.38 15.25
CA HIS A 9 -38.41 -1.66 14.84
C HIS A 9 -39.34 -0.57 15.35
N ASN A 10 -39.71 0.37 14.45
CA ASN A 10 -41.09 0.84 14.29
C ASN A 10 -41.20 1.86 13.15
N ALA A 11 -41.72 1.42 12.00
CA ALA A 11 -42.37 2.30 11.04
C ALA A 11 -43.37 1.49 10.16
N TYR A 12 -44.66 1.70 10.43
CA TYR A 12 -45.84 1.54 9.55
C TYR A 12 -46.30 0.14 9.06
N SER A 13 -47.46 -0.33 9.56
CA SER A 13 -48.76 -0.34 8.83
C SER A 13 -49.89 -0.97 9.69
N PRO A 14 -51.18 -0.54 9.58
CA PRO A 14 -52.26 -0.92 10.50
C PRO A 14 -53.12 -2.12 10.02
N ASN A 15 -53.70 -2.81 11.01
CA ASN A 15 -54.80 -3.80 10.93
C ASN A 15 -54.54 -5.14 10.22
N SER A 16 -54.16 -6.17 10.99
CA SER A 16 -54.90 -7.44 10.99
C SER A 16 -54.68 -8.23 12.29
N LYS A 17 -55.66 -9.06 12.62
CA LYS A 17 -56.01 -9.64 13.92
C LYS A 17 -54.92 -10.51 14.59
N THR A 18 -54.90 -10.44 15.92
CA THR A 18 -54.26 -11.32 16.91
C THR A 18 -54.34 -12.82 16.59
N ILE A 19 -53.17 -13.48 16.59
CA ILE A 19 -52.98 -14.86 17.07
C ILE A 19 -51.67 -14.87 17.87
N ASP A 20 -51.78 -15.03 19.19
CA ASP A 20 -50.65 -15.31 20.07
C ASP A 20 -50.03 -16.67 19.71
N GLN A 21 -48.74 -16.70 19.39
CA GLN A 21 -47.90 -17.90 19.45
C GLN A 21 -46.70 -17.61 20.36
N PRO A 22 -46.43 -18.44 21.38
CA PRO A 22 -45.28 -18.27 22.25
C PRO A 22 -44.04 -18.91 21.61
N GLY A 23 -42.99 -18.12 21.40
CA GLY A 23 -41.65 -18.61 21.08
C GLY A 23 -41.07 -18.14 19.74
N ARG A 24 -40.63 -16.88 19.68
CA ARG A 24 -39.65 -16.46 18.67
C ARG A 24 -38.54 -15.68 19.38
N VAL A 25 -37.43 -16.36 19.64
CA VAL A 25 -36.17 -15.72 20.04
C VAL A 25 -35.77 -14.82 18.87
N SER A 26 -35.73 -13.49 19.09
CA SER A 26 -35.20 -12.55 18.10
C SER A 26 -33.71 -12.82 17.94
N SER A 27 -33.30 -13.38 16.80
CA SER A 27 -31.89 -13.46 16.45
C SER A 27 -31.38 -12.04 16.19
N GLN A 28 -30.65 -11.45 17.12
CA GLN A 28 -29.87 -10.23 16.89
C GLN A 28 -29.01 -10.45 15.65
N ARG A 29 -29.22 -9.62 14.61
CA ARG A 29 -28.34 -9.58 13.43
C ARG A 29 -27.28 -8.53 13.71
N TYR A 30 -26.06 -8.98 13.95
CA TYR A 30 -24.90 -8.11 14.05
C TYR A 30 -24.50 -7.66 12.64
N LEU A 31 -24.26 -6.36 12.48
CA LEU A 31 -23.82 -5.76 11.22
C LEU A 31 -22.36 -5.35 11.38
N THR A 32 -21.50 -5.87 10.53
CA THR A 32 -20.05 -5.74 10.61
C THR A 32 -19.55 -4.73 9.57
N ALA A 33 -18.63 -3.85 9.98
CA ALA A 33 -18.10 -2.82 9.10
C ALA A 33 -16.56 -2.86 9.06
N ALA A 34 -15.99 -2.64 7.87
CA ALA A 34 -14.55 -2.52 7.64
C ALA A 34 -14.22 -1.20 6.94
N VAL A 35 -13.15 -0.52 7.36
CA VAL A 35 -12.60 0.64 6.65
C VAL A 35 -11.25 0.23 6.07
N TRP A 36 -11.08 0.40 4.76
CA TRP A 36 -9.90 -0.03 4.03
C TRP A 36 -9.30 1.11 3.22
N THR A 37 -8.03 1.41 3.46
CA THR A 37 -7.27 2.40 2.69
C THR A 37 -6.71 1.77 1.43
N VAL A 38 -7.02 2.37 0.28
CA VAL A 38 -6.49 1.92 -1.01
C VAL A 38 -5.38 2.87 -1.44
N ASP A 39 -4.14 2.44 -1.23
CA ASP A 39 -2.96 3.21 -1.62
C ASP A 39 -2.63 3.00 -3.10
N PHE A 40 -2.66 1.76 -3.61
CA PHE A 40 -2.38 1.44 -5.02
C PHE A 40 -3.09 0.15 -5.51
N GLY A 41 -3.68 0.20 -6.72
CA GLY A 41 -4.29 -0.95 -7.40
C GLY A 41 -3.31 -1.93 -8.06
N TYR A 42 -2.01 -1.81 -7.78
CA TYR A 42 -0.95 -2.63 -8.35
C TYR A 42 -0.08 -3.24 -7.25
N ASP A 43 0.43 -4.45 -7.49
CA ASP A 43 1.49 -5.01 -6.67
C ASP A 43 2.88 -4.51 -7.11
N ASN A 44 3.91 -4.90 -6.37
CA ASN A 44 5.30 -4.53 -6.65
C ASN A 44 5.83 -5.05 -8.00
N ASN A 45 5.06 -5.87 -8.73
CA ASN A 45 5.39 -6.35 -10.08
C ASN A 45 4.55 -5.64 -11.17
N ALA A 46 3.91 -4.52 -10.83
CA ALA A 46 2.97 -3.80 -11.68
C ALA A 46 1.78 -4.66 -12.16
N ARG A 47 1.48 -5.77 -11.46
CA ARG A 47 0.29 -6.58 -11.75
C ARG A 47 -0.90 -5.99 -11.01
N PRO A 48 -2.10 -6.00 -11.61
CA PRO A 48 -3.31 -5.61 -10.90
C PRO A 48 -3.43 -6.37 -9.57
N SER A 49 -3.56 -5.65 -8.45
CA SER A 49 -3.77 -6.23 -7.13
C SER A 49 -5.25 -6.38 -6.77
N LEU A 50 -6.14 -5.91 -7.65
CA LEU A 50 -7.58 -5.79 -7.40
C LEU A 50 -8.28 -7.11 -7.05
N ASP A 51 -7.96 -8.22 -7.70
CA ASP A 51 -8.53 -9.53 -7.34
C ASP A 51 -8.07 -10.00 -5.95
N ARG A 52 -6.84 -9.65 -5.54
CA ARG A 52 -6.36 -9.94 -4.18
C ARG A 52 -7.02 -9.02 -3.15
N VAL A 53 -7.21 -7.75 -3.48
CA VAL A 53 -7.96 -6.81 -2.63
C VAL A 53 -9.38 -7.33 -2.41
N ALA A 54 -10.07 -7.76 -3.47
CA ALA A 54 -11.39 -8.38 -3.37
C ALA A 54 -11.36 -9.65 -2.49
N SER A 55 -10.37 -10.53 -2.66
CA SER A 55 -10.25 -11.73 -1.81
C SER A 55 -10.08 -11.38 -0.33
N VAL A 56 -9.21 -10.43 -0.01
CA VAL A 56 -8.95 -10.04 1.39
C VAL A 56 -10.17 -9.35 2.00
N LEU A 57 -10.85 -8.50 1.24
CA LEU A 57 -12.09 -7.85 1.67
C LEU A 57 -13.22 -8.87 1.88
N ALA A 58 -13.34 -9.88 1.01
CA ALA A 58 -14.30 -10.97 1.19
C ALA A 58 -14.01 -11.78 2.48
N ASP A 59 -12.73 -12.05 2.76
CA ASP A 59 -12.32 -12.79 3.95
C ASP A 59 -12.65 -12.06 5.27
N THR A 60 -12.87 -10.74 5.23
CA THR A 60 -13.33 -9.98 6.40
C THR A 60 -14.75 -10.33 6.83
N ASN A 61 -15.57 -10.87 5.92
CA ASN A 61 -17.02 -11.07 6.08
C ASN A 61 -17.77 -9.81 6.55
N ALA A 62 -17.25 -8.61 6.25
CA ALA A 62 -17.88 -7.35 6.62
C ALA A 62 -19.16 -7.11 5.80
N ASP A 63 -20.26 -6.75 6.47
CA ASP A 63 -21.52 -6.36 5.83
C ASP A 63 -21.43 -5.00 5.12
N VAL A 64 -20.55 -4.11 5.61
CA VAL A 64 -20.29 -2.78 5.05
C VAL A 64 -18.79 -2.54 4.91
N ILE A 65 -18.35 -2.06 3.76
CA ILE A 65 -16.94 -1.75 3.50
C ILE A 65 -16.81 -0.29 3.06
N GLY A 66 -16.15 0.51 3.88
CA GLY A 66 -15.73 1.87 3.54
C GLY A 66 -14.36 1.85 2.88
N LEU A 67 -14.26 2.35 1.66
CA LEU A 67 -12.98 2.49 0.95
C LEU A 67 -12.50 3.93 1.07
N LEU A 68 -11.31 4.11 1.65
CA LEU A 68 -10.59 5.37 1.65
C LEU A 68 -9.67 5.36 0.42
N GLU A 69 -10.18 5.89 -0.68
CA GLU A 69 -9.47 5.91 -1.98
C GLU A 69 -8.44 7.04 -2.03
N THR A 70 -7.22 6.72 -2.49
CA THR A 70 -6.35 7.71 -3.15
C THR A 70 -6.33 7.39 -4.65
N ASP A 71 -6.48 8.42 -5.48
CA ASP A 71 -6.86 8.49 -6.91
C ASP A 71 -5.95 7.69 -7.90
N THR A 72 -5.59 6.42 -7.63
CA THR A 72 -4.49 5.68 -8.28
C THR A 72 -4.89 4.50 -9.18
N ALA A 73 -6.18 4.13 -9.29
CA ALA A 73 -6.62 2.92 -10.00
C ALA A 73 -7.10 3.12 -11.47
N LYS A 74 -7.17 4.36 -11.96
CA LYS A 74 -7.68 4.70 -13.31
C LYS A 74 -6.98 4.03 -14.52
N PRO A 75 -5.69 3.66 -14.50
CA PRO A 75 -5.04 3.16 -15.73
C PRO A 75 -5.50 1.77 -16.21
N PHE A 76 -6.16 0.95 -15.38
CA PHE A 76 -6.57 -0.42 -15.75
C PHE A 76 -8.09 -0.59 -15.93
N LEU A 77 -8.91 0.15 -15.18
CA LEU A 77 -10.36 -0.04 -15.17
C LEU A 77 -11.10 0.74 -16.29
N GLY A 78 -10.41 1.59 -17.03
CA GLY A 78 -11.05 2.43 -18.06
C GLY A 78 -12.07 3.38 -17.42
N ASN A 79 -13.33 3.36 -17.88
CA ASN A 79 -14.43 4.11 -17.26
C ASN A 79 -15.03 3.43 -16.03
N ASN A 80 -14.59 2.21 -15.67
CA ASN A 80 -15.05 1.55 -14.46
C ASN A 80 -14.28 2.11 -13.25
N ASP A 81 -15.00 2.40 -12.18
CA ASP A 81 -14.43 2.78 -10.89
C ASP A 81 -13.94 1.52 -10.15
N LEU A 82 -12.90 1.67 -9.32
CA LEU A 82 -12.49 0.65 -8.35
C LEU A 82 -13.70 0.18 -7.54
N THR A 83 -14.57 1.13 -7.22
CA THR A 83 -15.83 0.92 -6.52
C THR A 83 -16.69 -0.13 -7.18
N SER A 84 -16.99 0.12 -8.45
CA SER A 84 -17.80 -0.75 -9.28
C SER A 84 -17.20 -2.13 -9.43
N TYR A 85 -15.89 -2.21 -9.63
CA TYR A 85 -15.19 -3.48 -9.75
C TYR A 85 -15.31 -4.33 -8.46
N LEU A 86 -15.06 -3.71 -7.30
CA LEU A 86 -15.14 -4.41 -6.02
C LEU A 86 -16.59 -4.75 -5.64
N GLY A 87 -17.55 -3.87 -5.91
CA GLY A 87 -18.97 -4.17 -5.71
C GLY A 87 -19.45 -5.37 -6.52
N GLU A 88 -19.06 -5.46 -7.80
CA GLU A 88 -19.38 -6.61 -8.64
C GLU A 88 -18.71 -7.90 -8.11
N LYS A 89 -17.43 -7.81 -7.71
CA LYS A 89 -16.64 -8.95 -7.23
C LYS A 89 -17.07 -9.47 -5.85
N LEU A 90 -17.50 -8.58 -4.97
CA LEU A 90 -17.96 -8.89 -3.61
C LEU A 90 -19.47 -9.10 -3.55
N HIS A 91 -20.19 -8.89 -4.65
CA HIS A 91 -21.65 -8.89 -4.72
C HIS A 91 -22.30 -7.88 -3.76
N MET A 92 -21.72 -6.69 -3.65
CA MET A 92 -22.18 -5.60 -2.78
C MET A 92 -22.74 -4.42 -3.57
N PHE A 93 -23.65 -3.65 -2.96
CA PHE A 93 -24.12 -2.38 -3.52
C PHE A 93 -23.05 -1.27 -3.37
N ILE A 94 -22.97 -0.36 -4.34
CA ILE A 94 -21.90 0.64 -4.48
C ILE A 94 -22.44 2.07 -4.55
N ASP A 95 -21.66 3.07 -4.07
CA ASP A 95 -21.94 4.51 -4.22
C ASP A 95 -20.62 5.31 -4.41
N PHE A 96 -20.47 6.06 -5.53
CA PHE A 96 -19.20 6.68 -6.03
C PHE A 96 -19.29 8.17 -6.37
N GLY A 97 -20.10 8.95 -5.66
CA GLY A 97 -20.44 10.30 -6.16
C GLY A 97 -19.28 11.32 -6.35
N VAL A 98 -18.19 11.28 -5.56
CA VAL A 98 -17.58 12.56 -5.10
C VAL A 98 -16.05 12.66 -4.88
N ALA A 99 -15.21 11.67 -5.20
CA ALA A 99 -13.74 11.74 -5.02
C ALA A 99 -13.01 12.74 -5.97
N GLN A 100 -11.88 13.36 -5.54
CA GLN A 100 -11.09 14.33 -6.33
C GLN A 100 -9.60 14.49 -5.89
N HIS A 101 -8.65 14.49 -6.84
CA HIS A 101 -7.24 14.88 -6.61
C HIS A 101 -7.04 16.37 -6.25
N ILE A 102 -6.42 16.64 -5.09
CA ILE A 102 -6.15 17.98 -4.54
C ILE A 102 -4.66 18.32 -4.66
N GLY A 103 -4.30 19.33 -5.45
CA GLY A 103 -2.92 19.83 -5.53
C GLY A 103 -2.55 20.75 -4.35
N LYS A 104 -1.29 21.23 -4.29
CA LYS A 104 -0.77 22.13 -3.23
C LYS A 104 -1.54 23.43 -3.01
N ARG A 105 -2.48 23.79 -3.89
CA ARG A 105 -3.33 24.99 -3.80
C ARG A 105 -4.70 24.71 -3.17
N GLY A 106 -4.97 23.47 -2.74
CA GLY A 106 -6.28 23.04 -2.25
C GLY A 106 -7.30 22.89 -3.38
N SER A 107 -8.48 22.35 -3.05
CA SER A 107 -9.63 22.30 -3.95
C SER A 107 -10.71 23.30 -3.50
N ARG A 108 -11.64 23.62 -4.40
CA ARG A 108 -12.81 24.48 -4.16
C ARG A 108 -14.11 23.86 -4.67
N SER A 109 -14.08 22.59 -5.13
CA SER A 109 -15.28 21.91 -5.61
C SER A 109 -16.10 21.41 -4.43
N ILE A 110 -17.41 21.70 -4.43
CA ILE A 110 -18.37 21.13 -3.48
C ILE A 110 -18.75 19.73 -4.00
N ARG A 111 -18.31 18.70 -3.29
CA ARG A 111 -18.54 17.27 -3.59
C ARG A 111 -18.54 16.52 -2.25
N GLY A 112 -19.54 15.68 -2.02
CA GLY A 112 -19.75 14.88 -0.82
C GLY A 112 -21.22 14.51 -0.62
N THR A 113 -21.53 13.63 0.33
CA THR A 113 -22.85 13.60 0.98
C THR A 113 -22.85 14.68 2.05
N LEU A 114 -23.81 15.61 2.01
CA LEU A 114 -23.81 16.85 2.81
C LEU A 114 -23.47 16.63 4.29
N LEU A 115 -24.00 15.54 4.87
CA LEU A 115 -23.81 15.17 6.27
C LEU A 115 -22.36 15.02 6.71
N TYR A 116 -21.50 14.53 5.81
CA TYR A 116 -20.09 14.23 6.10
C TYR A 116 -19.15 15.31 5.58
N MET A 117 -19.65 16.33 4.87
CA MET A 117 -18.80 17.39 4.34
C MET A 117 -18.29 18.32 5.44
N ALA A 118 -17.00 18.64 5.37
CA ALA A 118 -16.39 19.61 6.28
C ALA A 118 -16.93 21.04 6.04
N PRO A 119 -17.00 21.89 7.08
CA PRO A 119 -17.53 23.26 6.98
C PRO A 119 -16.84 24.12 5.91
N GLU A 120 -15.54 23.93 5.72
CA GLU A 120 -14.74 24.64 4.72
C GLU A 120 -15.12 24.26 3.28
N ILE A 121 -15.55 23.03 3.01
CA ILE A 121 -16.05 22.58 1.70
C ILE A 121 -17.35 23.31 1.39
N LEU A 122 -18.30 23.31 2.33
CA LEU A 122 -19.61 23.96 2.16
C LEU A 122 -19.51 25.49 2.06
N SER A 123 -18.43 26.05 2.60
CA SER A 123 -18.13 27.48 2.54
C SER A 123 -17.32 27.86 1.29
N SER A 124 -17.07 26.93 0.36
CA SER A 124 -16.24 27.14 -0.85
C SER A 124 -14.84 27.69 -0.55
N HIS A 125 -14.31 27.43 0.64
CA HIS A 125 -12.94 27.81 0.98
C HIS A 125 -11.96 26.78 0.40
N PRO A 126 -10.70 27.17 0.13
CA PRO A 126 -9.66 26.21 -0.17
C PRO A 126 -9.52 25.20 0.99
N TYR A 127 -9.57 23.92 0.67
CA TYR A 127 -9.42 22.85 1.65
C TYR A 127 -8.27 21.89 1.30
N ASP A 128 -7.78 21.19 2.31
CA ASP A 128 -6.76 20.15 2.20
C ASP A 128 -7.30 18.79 2.69
N ASN A 129 -6.43 17.81 2.86
CA ASN A 129 -6.79 16.45 3.25
C ASN A 129 -7.46 16.36 4.63
N ARG A 130 -7.43 17.39 5.49
CA ARG A 130 -8.07 17.36 6.81
C ARG A 130 -9.60 17.29 6.74
N VAL A 131 -10.20 17.52 5.57
CA VAL A 131 -11.64 17.31 5.36
C VAL A 131 -12.05 15.84 5.57
N ASP A 132 -11.13 14.91 5.34
CA ASP A 132 -11.38 13.49 5.58
C ASP A 132 -11.45 13.19 7.08
N LEU A 133 -10.62 13.88 7.90
CA LEU A 133 -10.66 13.75 9.36
C LEU A 133 -11.97 14.27 9.96
N TRP A 134 -12.58 15.30 9.36
CA TRP A 134 -13.93 15.71 9.74
C TRP A 134 -14.94 14.59 9.46
N SER A 135 -14.92 14.03 8.24
CA SER A 135 -15.80 12.94 7.84
C SER A 135 -15.66 11.73 8.77
N MET A 136 -14.42 11.37 9.12
CA MET A 136 -14.11 10.33 10.11
C MET A 136 -14.70 10.64 11.49
N GLY A 137 -14.67 11.91 11.93
CA GLY A 137 -15.30 12.34 13.17
C GLY A 137 -16.82 12.17 13.16
N ILE A 138 -17.49 12.49 12.04
CA ILE A 138 -18.94 12.31 11.89
C ILE A 138 -19.29 10.83 11.94
N ILE A 139 -18.57 9.98 11.20
CA ILE A 139 -18.77 8.52 11.22
C ILE A 139 -18.54 7.96 12.62
N LEU A 140 -17.45 8.36 13.30
CA LEU A 140 -17.15 7.92 14.66
C LEU A 140 -18.26 8.34 15.63
N TYR A 141 -18.79 9.56 15.51
CA TYR A 141 -19.94 10.02 16.29
C TYR A 141 -21.15 9.10 16.07
N GLU A 142 -21.51 8.83 14.82
CA GLU A 142 -22.64 7.97 14.49
C GLU A 142 -22.46 6.54 15.00
N CYS A 143 -21.25 5.98 14.94
CA CYS A 143 -20.95 4.67 15.53
C CYS A 143 -21.13 4.64 17.05
N LEU A 144 -20.79 5.73 17.74
CA LEU A 144 -20.85 5.81 19.21
C LEU A 144 -22.26 6.09 19.73
N PHE A 145 -23.05 6.88 19.00
CA PHE A 145 -24.35 7.38 19.48
C PHE A 145 -25.55 6.90 18.67
N GLY A 146 -25.33 6.19 17.55
CA GLY A 146 -26.38 5.67 16.67
C GLY A 146 -27.19 6.74 15.93
N ARG A 147 -26.74 8.00 15.97
CA ARG A 147 -27.41 9.16 15.38
C ARG A 147 -26.41 10.19 14.91
N SER A 148 -26.83 11.03 13.96
CA SER A 148 -26.05 12.17 13.50
C SER A 148 -25.81 13.19 14.61
N PRO A 149 -24.66 13.89 14.62
CA PRO A 149 -24.43 15.03 15.51
C PRO A 149 -25.30 16.25 15.19
N PHE A 150 -25.99 16.28 14.04
CA PHE A 150 -26.82 17.41 13.61
C PHE A 150 -28.30 17.03 13.63
N VAL A 151 -29.14 17.98 14.04
CA VAL A 151 -30.60 17.89 13.93
C VAL A 151 -31.06 18.81 12.82
N PHE A 152 -31.67 18.25 11.78
CA PHE A 152 -32.09 19.01 10.59
C PHE A 152 -33.35 18.41 9.98
N SER A 153 -34.18 19.26 9.36
CA SER A 153 -35.39 18.87 8.61
C SER A 153 -35.24 19.14 7.11
N SER A 154 -34.20 19.86 6.69
CA SER A 154 -33.89 20.15 5.29
C SER A 154 -32.38 20.20 5.03
N ALA A 155 -31.99 20.14 3.76
CA ALA A 155 -30.59 20.24 3.34
C ALA A 155 -29.99 21.61 3.68
N ASP A 156 -30.78 22.69 3.59
CA ASP A 156 -30.33 24.05 3.93
C ASP A 156 -30.08 24.18 5.44
N GLU A 157 -30.97 23.63 6.28
CA GLU A 157 -30.77 23.57 7.74
C GLU A 157 -29.50 22.80 8.11
N LEU A 158 -29.25 21.66 7.45
CA LEU A 158 -28.03 20.88 7.67
C LEU A 158 -26.77 21.68 7.32
N VAL A 159 -26.78 22.41 6.20
CA VAL A 159 -25.64 23.25 5.80
C VAL A 159 -25.39 24.37 6.82
N GLU A 160 -26.45 25.01 7.33
CA GLU A 160 -26.33 26.03 8.37
C GLU A 160 -25.79 25.44 9.69
N GLU A 161 -26.24 24.24 10.10
CA GLU A 161 -25.74 23.57 11.31
C GLU A 161 -24.26 23.16 11.20
N ILE A 162 -23.84 22.64 10.03
CA ILE A 162 -22.43 22.30 9.79
C ILE A 162 -21.57 23.57 9.83
N LYS A 163 -22.04 24.66 9.24
CA LYS A 163 -21.33 25.97 9.23
C LYS A 163 -21.44 26.74 10.54
N SER A 164 -22.31 26.33 11.46
CA SER A 164 -22.57 27.07 12.69
C SER A 164 -21.31 27.16 13.55
N ASN A 165 -21.21 28.20 14.39
CA ASN A 165 -20.12 28.31 15.37
C ASN A 165 -20.42 27.55 16.68
N ILE A 166 -21.52 26.80 16.74
CA ILE A 166 -21.96 26.09 17.94
C ILE A 166 -21.21 24.75 18.01
N PRO A 167 -20.39 24.48 19.04
CA PRO A 167 -19.66 23.22 19.17
C PRO A 167 -20.60 22.01 19.09
N ILE A 168 -20.16 20.93 18.43
CA ILE A 168 -20.93 19.68 18.40
C ILE A 168 -20.98 19.13 19.83
N GLU A 169 -22.20 18.87 20.30
CA GLU A 169 -22.41 18.31 21.64
C GLU A 169 -22.09 16.82 21.64
N ILE A 170 -21.18 16.41 22.51
CA ILE A 170 -20.84 15.00 22.75
C ILE A 170 -21.51 14.60 24.07
N PRO A 171 -22.58 13.79 24.03
CA PRO A 171 -23.34 13.42 25.22
C PRO A 171 -22.45 12.85 26.34
N ASN A 172 -22.68 13.30 27.57
CA ASN A 172 -21.94 12.84 28.76
C ASN A 172 -22.50 11.56 29.39
N ASP A 173 -23.70 11.16 28.96
CA ASP A 173 -24.45 10.00 29.44
C ASP A 173 -23.94 8.67 28.86
N THR A 174 -23.16 8.72 27.79
CA THR A 174 -22.65 7.54 27.09
C THR A 174 -21.29 7.12 27.63
N ARG A 175 -21.10 5.81 27.85
CA ARG A 175 -19.84 5.22 28.36
C ARG A 175 -18.75 5.17 27.29
N ILE A 176 -18.25 6.32 26.86
CA ILE A 176 -17.05 6.42 26.01
C ILE A 176 -15.82 6.75 26.86
N SER A 177 -14.66 6.22 26.49
CA SER A 177 -13.41 6.53 27.21
C SER A 177 -13.00 7.99 27.02
N SER A 178 -12.19 8.50 27.95
CA SER A 178 -11.60 9.85 27.86
C SER A 178 -10.81 10.05 26.57
N GLU A 179 -10.08 9.02 26.14
CA GLU A 179 -9.28 9.00 24.93
C GLU A 179 -10.17 9.02 23.68
N CYS A 180 -11.26 8.23 23.67
CA CYS A 180 -12.22 8.26 22.57
C CYS A 180 -12.85 9.65 22.40
N ARG A 181 -13.28 10.24 23.53
CA ARG A 181 -13.83 11.59 23.56
C ARG A 181 -12.82 12.61 23.05
N ASN A 182 -11.58 12.55 23.53
CA ASN A 182 -10.53 13.48 23.11
C ASN A 182 -10.23 13.39 21.60
N LEU A 183 -10.20 12.18 21.03
CA LEU A 183 -10.05 12.00 19.60
C LEU A 183 -11.24 12.61 18.83
N LEU A 184 -12.46 12.31 19.27
CA LEU A 184 -13.68 12.79 18.63
C LEU A 184 -13.76 14.32 18.64
N GLU A 185 -13.42 14.95 19.76
CA GLU A 185 -13.32 16.41 19.89
C GLU A 185 -12.26 17.00 18.95
N GLY A 186 -11.13 16.30 18.73
CA GLY A 186 -10.08 16.71 17.81
C GLY A 186 -10.48 16.59 16.33
N LEU A 187 -11.27 15.57 15.97
CA LEU A 187 -11.78 15.36 14.62
C LEU A 187 -12.89 16.36 14.26
N LEU A 188 -13.78 16.65 15.21
CA LEU A 188 -14.95 17.50 15.03
C LEU A 188 -14.68 19.01 15.26
N GLN A 189 -13.44 19.44 15.03
CA GLN A 189 -13.10 20.86 14.97
C GLN A 189 -13.50 21.45 13.61
N ARG A 190 -14.31 22.51 13.65
CA ARG A 190 -14.74 23.21 12.44
C ARG A 190 -13.62 24.00 11.77
N ASP A 191 -12.74 24.61 12.57
CA ASP A 191 -11.53 25.24 12.05
C ASP A 191 -10.51 24.14 11.68
N PRO A 192 -10.15 23.98 10.38
CA PRO A 192 -9.22 22.94 9.95
C PRO A 192 -7.82 23.10 10.57
N ASN A 193 -7.45 24.29 11.06
CA ASN A 193 -6.18 24.51 11.74
C ASN A 193 -6.18 24.04 13.19
N ARG A 194 -7.37 23.92 13.80
CA ARG A 194 -7.56 23.35 15.14
C ARG A 194 -7.88 21.87 15.10
N ARG A 195 -8.35 21.37 13.95
CA ARG A 195 -8.58 19.96 13.70
C ARG A 195 -7.29 19.17 13.83
N ILE A 196 -7.38 18.00 14.45
CA ILE A 196 -6.26 17.08 14.63
C ILE A 196 -5.57 16.84 13.27
N SER A 197 -4.24 16.83 13.25
CA SER A 197 -3.50 16.51 12.03
C SER A 197 -3.47 15.00 11.80
N PHE A 198 -3.23 14.52 10.58
CA PHE A 198 -3.05 13.08 10.35
C PHE A 198 -1.90 12.50 11.17
N GLN A 199 -0.81 13.26 11.36
CA GLN A 199 0.31 12.81 12.16
C GLN A 199 -0.08 12.61 13.63
N ASP A 200 -0.87 13.52 14.18
CA ASP A 200 -1.34 13.42 15.56
C ASP A 200 -2.46 12.39 15.70
N PHE A 201 -3.31 12.24 14.68
CA PHE A 201 -4.35 11.23 14.61
C PHE A 201 -3.78 9.81 14.74
N PHE A 202 -2.78 9.46 13.93
CA PHE A 202 -2.15 8.13 14.00
C PHE A 202 -1.31 7.91 15.27
N ARG A 203 -0.98 8.97 16.02
CA ARG A 203 -0.30 8.91 17.32
C ARG A 203 -1.26 8.97 18.49
N HIS A 204 -2.56 9.15 18.24
CA HIS A 204 -3.52 9.38 19.29
C HIS A 204 -3.69 8.11 20.13
N PRO A 205 -3.71 8.17 21.49
CA PRO A 205 -3.76 6.97 22.35
C PRO A 205 -4.98 6.06 22.13
N PHE A 206 -6.07 6.62 21.60
CA PHE A 206 -7.25 5.85 21.19
C PHE A 206 -7.01 4.98 19.94
N ILE A 207 -6.10 5.38 19.06
CA ILE A 207 -5.74 4.66 17.85
C ILE A 207 -4.68 3.62 18.20
N PHE A 208 -5.11 2.37 18.32
CA PHE A 208 -4.21 1.24 18.48
C PHE A 208 -3.81 0.72 17.08
N ILE A 209 -2.52 0.82 16.76
CA ILE A 209 -1.97 0.13 15.59
C ILE A 209 -1.66 -1.30 16.05
N ASP A 210 -2.54 -2.24 15.70
CA ASP A 210 -2.25 -3.65 15.90
C ASP A 210 -1.14 -4.08 14.95
N LEU A 211 0.08 -4.18 15.48
CA LEU A 211 1.28 -4.60 14.75
C LEU A 211 1.29 -6.10 14.43
N SER A 212 0.37 -6.88 15.00
CA SER A 212 0.33 -8.34 14.85
C SER A 212 0.24 -8.74 13.38
N PHE A 213 -0.61 -8.05 12.61
CA PHE A 213 -0.79 -8.33 11.19
C PHE A 213 0.47 -8.02 10.36
N GLN A 214 1.13 -6.90 10.63
CA GLN A 214 2.36 -6.50 9.94
C GLN A 214 3.50 -7.46 10.26
N ILE A 215 3.58 -7.95 11.50
CA ILE A 215 4.56 -8.98 11.90
C ILE A 215 4.28 -10.28 11.16
N ILE A 216 3.03 -10.76 11.13
CA ILE A 216 2.65 -11.98 10.40
C ILE A 216 3.01 -11.85 8.91
N ARG A 217 2.73 -10.69 8.31
CA ARG A 217 3.09 -10.40 6.92
C ARG A 217 4.60 -10.44 6.70
N ALA A 218 5.38 -9.80 7.57
CA ALA A 218 6.84 -9.80 7.48
C ALA A 218 7.42 -11.22 7.66
N ASP A 219 6.84 -12.02 8.55
CA ASP A 219 7.19 -13.42 8.75
C ASP A 219 6.87 -14.27 7.51
N ASP A 220 5.69 -14.11 6.89
CA ASP A 220 5.33 -14.81 5.65
C ASP A 220 6.31 -14.47 4.50
N LEU A 221 6.64 -13.19 4.31
CA LEU A 221 7.62 -12.77 3.30
C LEU A 221 9.00 -13.42 3.56
N PHE A 222 9.41 -13.48 4.83
CA PHE A 222 10.67 -14.11 5.22
C PHE A 222 10.67 -15.63 4.93
N GLN A 223 9.57 -16.32 5.22
CA GLN A 223 9.43 -17.75 4.91
C GLN A 223 9.40 -18.03 3.40
N ARG A 224 8.75 -17.15 2.61
CA ARG A 224 8.76 -17.24 1.15
C ARG A 224 10.18 -17.11 0.61
N SER A 225 10.97 -16.19 1.15
CA SER A 225 12.39 -16.04 0.78
C SER A 225 13.15 -17.37 0.97
N ILE A 226 13.00 -18.02 2.12
CA ILE A 226 13.64 -19.32 2.40
C ILE A 226 13.16 -20.39 1.42
N THR A 227 11.87 -20.42 1.11
CA THR A 227 11.29 -21.37 0.16
C THR A 227 11.87 -21.20 -1.24
N TYR A 228 12.02 -19.96 -1.72
CA TYR A 228 12.64 -19.69 -3.02
C TYR A 228 14.13 -20.03 -3.03
N GLU A 229 14.83 -19.79 -1.93
CA GLU A 229 16.24 -20.17 -1.78
C GLU A 229 16.41 -21.70 -1.93
N GLN A 230 15.55 -22.48 -1.26
CA GLN A 230 15.56 -23.94 -1.35
C GLN A 230 15.22 -24.46 -2.76
N ARG A 231 14.39 -23.73 -3.50
CA ARG A 231 14.04 -24.03 -4.90
C ARG A 231 15.14 -23.62 -5.89
N GLY A 232 16.19 -22.92 -5.43
CA GLY A 232 17.27 -22.41 -6.28
C GLY A 232 16.94 -21.13 -7.03
N ASP A 233 15.78 -20.52 -6.80
CA ASP A 233 15.42 -19.20 -7.36
C ASP A 233 16.00 -18.10 -6.47
N ILE A 234 17.31 -17.92 -6.56
CA ILE A 234 18.10 -17.04 -5.67
C ILE A 234 17.69 -15.57 -5.80
N LYS A 235 17.24 -15.13 -6.99
CA LYS A 235 16.79 -13.75 -7.23
C LYS A 235 15.50 -13.45 -6.46
N LYS A 236 14.46 -14.29 -6.63
CA LYS A 236 13.22 -14.13 -5.85
C LYS A 236 13.47 -14.30 -4.37
N ALA A 237 14.35 -15.21 -3.96
CA ALA A 237 14.71 -15.37 -2.57
C ALA A 237 15.26 -14.08 -1.97
N LEU A 238 16.12 -13.36 -2.69
CA LEU A 238 16.70 -12.10 -2.24
C LEU A 238 15.66 -10.97 -2.20
N ASP A 239 14.81 -10.82 -3.21
CA ASP A 239 13.72 -9.82 -3.22
C ASP A 239 12.79 -9.95 -2.01
N TYR A 240 12.24 -11.15 -1.79
CA TYR A 240 11.37 -11.42 -0.65
C TYR A 240 12.08 -11.19 0.69
N ARG A 241 13.41 -11.43 0.75
CA ARG A 241 14.20 -11.17 1.96
C ARG A 241 14.28 -9.69 2.27
N VAL A 242 14.65 -8.87 1.28
CA VAL A 242 14.80 -7.41 1.46
C VAL A 242 13.46 -6.79 1.88
N ARG A 243 12.36 -7.20 1.25
CA ARG A 243 11.00 -6.75 1.60
C ARG A 243 10.61 -7.12 3.03
N ALA A 244 10.87 -8.35 3.46
CA ALA A 244 10.61 -8.76 4.83
C ALA A 244 11.41 -7.93 5.84
N LEU A 245 12.67 -7.63 5.53
CA LEU A 245 13.55 -6.83 6.39
C LEU A 245 13.07 -5.38 6.52
N ASP A 246 12.61 -4.77 5.43
CA ASP A 246 12.07 -3.41 5.43
C ASP A 246 10.83 -3.29 6.34
N GLU A 247 9.91 -4.26 6.23
CA GLU A 247 8.73 -4.36 7.10
C GLU A 247 9.13 -4.49 8.58
N TYR A 248 10.10 -5.34 8.90
CA TYR A 248 10.59 -5.46 10.28
C TYR A 248 11.18 -4.16 10.80
N VAL A 249 11.96 -3.43 9.99
CA VAL A 249 12.53 -2.15 10.38
C VAL A 249 11.44 -1.10 10.59
N ALA A 250 10.42 -1.06 9.74
CA ALA A 250 9.27 -0.18 9.91
C ALA A 250 8.52 -0.47 11.23
N ILE A 251 8.29 -1.75 11.54
CA ILE A 251 7.69 -2.18 12.81
C ILE A 251 8.58 -1.73 13.98
N ILE A 252 9.88 -1.99 13.93
CA ILE A 252 10.83 -1.59 14.99
C ILE A 252 10.79 -0.08 15.26
N LYS A 253 10.55 0.77 14.26
CA LYS A 253 10.48 2.23 14.46
C LYS A 253 9.26 2.65 15.30
N VAL A 254 8.13 1.97 15.12
CA VAL A 254 6.83 2.36 15.73
C VAL A 254 6.53 1.60 17.01
N ASP A 255 7.01 0.36 17.12
CA ASP A 255 6.67 -0.54 18.22
C ASP A 255 7.14 -0.03 19.59
N GLU A 256 6.29 0.01 20.61
CA GLU A 256 6.70 0.44 21.97
C GLU A 256 7.25 -0.72 22.82
N ASP A 257 7.07 -1.97 22.39
CA ASP A 257 7.48 -3.17 23.11
C ASP A 257 8.99 -3.45 22.91
N HIS A 258 9.76 -3.25 23.98
CA HIS A 258 11.21 -3.44 23.97
C HIS A 258 11.65 -4.88 23.68
N ASP A 259 10.92 -5.88 24.18
CA ASP A 259 11.28 -7.28 24.00
C ASP A 259 11.01 -7.71 22.55
N ARG A 260 9.88 -7.29 21.99
CA ARG A 260 9.55 -7.53 20.58
C ARG A 260 10.52 -6.82 19.64
N LYS A 261 10.84 -5.56 19.89
CA LYS A 261 11.89 -4.82 19.16
C LYS A 261 13.22 -5.57 19.17
N ARG A 262 13.64 -6.09 20.32
CA ARG A 262 14.88 -6.88 20.45
C ARG A 262 14.83 -8.15 19.60
N MET A 263 13.73 -8.88 19.64
CA MET A 263 13.53 -10.09 18.82
C MET A 263 13.54 -9.79 17.32
N LEU A 264 12.85 -8.73 16.88
CA LEU A 264 12.83 -8.31 15.49
C LEU A 264 14.22 -7.86 15.00
N ARG A 265 14.99 -7.16 15.83
CA ARG A 265 16.38 -6.76 15.50
C ARG A 265 17.29 -7.97 15.27
N MET A 266 17.13 -9.03 16.09
CA MET A 266 17.86 -10.28 15.87
C MET A 266 17.50 -10.91 14.53
N LYS A 267 16.21 -11.02 14.22
CA LYS A 267 15.73 -11.50 12.91
C LYS A 267 16.28 -10.67 11.75
N VAL A 268 16.29 -9.34 11.88
CA VAL A 268 16.82 -8.43 10.85
C VAL A 268 18.31 -8.66 10.63
N LYS A 269 19.10 -8.78 11.70
CA LYS A 269 20.54 -9.05 11.62
C LYS A 269 20.84 -10.38 10.92
N GLU A 270 20.12 -11.44 11.27
CA GLU A 270 20.24 -12.76 10.64
C GLU A 270 19.85 -12.70 9.16
N GLY A 271 18.73 -12.04 8.86
CA GLY A 271 18.25 -11.88 7.49
C GLY A 271 19.18 -11.07 6.60
N LEU A 272 19.81 -10.00 7.12
CA LEU A 272 20.84 -9.22 6.41
C LEU A 272 22.07 -10.06 6.07
N ALA A 273 22.57 -10.84 7.04
CA ALA A 273 23.71 -11.73 6.81
C ALA A 273 23.42 -12.75 5.71
N ALA A 274 22.21 -13.31 5.68
CA ALA A 274 21.78 -14.23 4.65
C ALA A 274 21.57 -13.54 3.28
N ALA A 275 21.06 -12.31 3.24
CA ALA A 275 20.90 -11.54 2.00
C ALA A 275 22.26 -11.30 1.30
N GLU A 276 23.30 -10.97 2.07
CA GLU A 276 24.67 -10.82 1.55
C GLU A 276 25.23 -12.11 0.92
N ILE A 277 24.86 -13.27 1.46
CA ILE A 277 25.25 -14.58 0.89
C ILE A 277 24.55 -14.80 -0.45
N LEU A 278 23.24 -14.53 -0.52
CA LEU A 278 22.45 -14.68 -1.76
C LEU A 278 22.99 -13.77 -2.86
N LYS A 279 23.30 -12.51 -2.52
CA LYS A 279 23.93 -11.55 -3.43
C LYS A 279 25.24 -12.08 -4.02
N LYS A 280 26.16 -12.58 -3.18
CA LYS A 280 27.43 -13.17 -3.65
C LYS A 280 27.21 -14.33 -4.62
N ARG A 281 26.20 -15.18 -4.37
CA ARG A 281 25.82 -16.27 -5.28
C ARG A 281 25.34 -15.75 -6.63
N ILE A 282 24.51 -14.71 -6.66
CA ILE A 282 24.05 -14.07 -7.91
C ILE A 282 25.25 -13.54 -8.72
N SER A 283 26.17 -12.82 -8.07
CA SER A 283 27.38 -12.30 -8.74
C SER A 283 28.23 -13.42 -9.34
N GLN A 284 28.38 -14.56 -8.66
CA GLN A 284 29.14 -15.71 -9.15
C GLN A 284 28.46 -16.40 -10.36
N MET A 285 27.14 -16.55 -10.34
CA MET A 285 26.39 -17.10 -11.48
C MET A 285 26.59 -16.25 -12.74
N ASN A 286 26.54 -14.93 -12.59
CA ASN A 286 26.69 -14.00 -13.70
C ASN A 286 28.11 -13.99 -14.30
N LEU A 287 29.15 -14.21 -13.49
CA LEU A 287 30.54 -14.34 -13.96
C LEU A 287 30.77 -15.61 -14.77
N ASN A 288 30.23 -16.74 -14.31
CA ASN A 288 30.34 -18.02 -15.02
C ASN A 288 29.65 -17.97 -16.38
N PHE A 289 28.50 -17.29 -16.48
CA PHE A 289 27.76 -17.15 -17.73
C PHE A 289 28.46 -16.25 -18.76
N ALA A 290 29.15 -15.19 -18.31
CA ALA A 290 29.91 -14.29 -19.19
C ALA A 290 31.06 -14.99 -19.94
N SER A 291 31.66 -16.02 -19.33
CA SER A 291 32.77 -16.79 -19.92
C SER A 291 32.33 -17.73 -21.07
N ALA A 292 31.04 -18.06 -21.19
CA ALA A 292 30.49 -18.89 -22.27
C ALA A 292 30.12 -18.09 -23.53
N SER A 293 30.19 -16.75 -23.47
CA SER A 293 29.63 -15.83 -24.48
C SER A 293 30.67 -15.31 -25.51
N THR A 294 31.96 -15.66 -25.36
CA THR A 294 33.07 -15.15 -26.18
C THR A 294 33.16 -15.80 -27.58
N THR A 295 32.31 -16.76 -27.91
CA THR A 295 32.41 -17.58 -29.14
C THR A 295 31.63 -17.02 -30.34
N VAL A 296 30.84 -15.95 -30.20
CA VAL A 296 29.85 -15.51 -31.21
C VAL A 296 30.29 -14.28 -32.04
N SER A 297 31.33 -13.56 -31.60
CA SER A 297 31.76 -12.26 -32.14
C SER A 297 32.29 -12.26 -33.58
N SER A 298 32.49 -13.44 -34.22
CA SER A 298 33.01 -13.56 -35.59
C SER A 298 31.92 -13.61 -36.67
N SER A 299 30.63 -13.55 -36.32
CA SER A 299 29.52 -13.86 -37.26
C SER A 299 28.82 -12.62 -37.85
N THR A 300 29.11 -11.41 -37.36
CA THR A 300 28.36 -10.18 -37.66
C THR A 300 28.80 -9.42 -38.91
N GLU A 301 29.89 -9.80 -39.58
CA GLU A 301 30.38 -9.12 -40.79
C GLU A 301 29.55 -9.44 -42.06
N ASN A 302 28.61 -10.39 -41.99
CA ASN A 302 27.82 -10.85 -43.15
C ASN A 302 26.39 -10.25 -43.25
N LEU A 303 25.98 -9.39 -42.32
CA LEU A 303 24.72 -8.68 -42.44
C LEU A 303 24.98 -7.38 -43.22
N ASP A 304 24.39 -7.21 -44.41
CA ASP A 304 24.52 -6.01 -45.26
C ASP A 304 23.82 -4.78 -44.62
N LEU A 305 24.28 -4.41 -43.42
CA LEU A 305 23.75 -3.36 -42.55
C LEU A 305 23.88 -1.96 -43.17
N LYS A 306 24.68 -1.81 -44.23
CA LYS A 306 24.92 -0.49 -44.86
C LYS A 306 23.70 0.03 -45.62
N ASN A 307 22.82 -0.85 -46.09
CA ASN A 307 21.67 -0.47 -46.92
C ASN A 307 20.36 -0.26 -46.13
N ASN A 308 20.31 -0.64 -44.84
CA ASN A 308 19.17 -0.41 -43.97
C ASN A 308 19.57 0.45 -42.76
N LYS A 309 19.32 1.77 -42.88
CA LYS A 309 19.70 2.77 -41.89
C LYS A 309 19.09 2.51 -40.50
N GLU A 310 17.85 2.00 -40.44
CA GLU A 310 17.17 1.70 -39.18
C GLU A 310 17.81 0.50 -38.47
N LEU A 311 18.12 -0.56 -39.22
CA LEU A 311 18.76 -1.75 -38.66
C LEU A 311 20.20 -1.48 -38.21
N PHE A 312 20.92 -0.60 -38.94
CA PHE A 312 22.24 -0.13 -38.52
C PHE A 312 22.17 0.66 -37.21
N GLN A 313 21.22 1.59 -37.08
CA GLN A 313 21.02 2.34 -35.84
C GLN A 313 20.66 1.42 -34.67
N ALA A 314 19.79 0.44 -34.88
CA ALA A 314 19.46 -0.56 -33.88
C ALA A 314 20.67 -1.36 -33.40
N TYR A 315 21.55 -1.75 -34.32
CA TYR A 315 22.80 -2.43 -34.00
C TYR A 315 23.77 -1.55 -33.21
N GLN A 316 23.85 -0.26 -33.52
CA GLN A 316 24.66 0.69 -32.74
C GLN A 316 24.16 0.85 -31.30
N HIS A 317 22.84 0.87 -31.07
CA HIS A 317 22.27 0.86 -29.72
C HIS A 317 22.70 -0.38 -28.93
N CYS A 318 22.61 -1.57 -29.52
CA CYS A 318 23.08 -2.80 -28.88
C CYS A 318 24.61 -2.79 -28.58
N LEU A 319 25.43 -2.19 -29.46
CA LEU A 319 26.86 -2.00 -29.21
C LEU A 319 27.13 -1.00 -28.09
N ASN A 320 26.37 0.09 -28.02
CA ASN A 320 26.46 1.06 -26.93
C ASN A 320 26.10 0.40 -25.59
N GLY A 321 25.06 -0.45 -25.58
CA GLY A 321 24.71 -1.30 -24.44
C GLY A 321 25.90 -2.14 -23.95
N ASN A 322 26.65 -2.78 -24.85
CA ASN A 322 27.87 -3.53 -24.48
C ASN A 322 28.95 -2.63 -23.85
N GLN A 323 29.12 -1.40 -24.34
CA GLN A 323 30.10 -0.46 -23.78
C GLN A 323 29.69 -0.02 -22.37
N LEU A 324 28.41 0.31 -22.18
CA LEU A 324 27.84 0.68 -20.88
C LEU A 324 27.92 -0.47 -19.87
N MET A 325 27.74 -1.72 -20.33
CA MET A 325 27.97 -2.92 -19.52
C MET A 325 29.41 -3.02 -18.99
N ASN A 326 30.40 -2.63 -19.78
CA ASN A 326 31.82 -2.67 -19.38
C ASN A 326 32.17 -1.62 -18.32
N ILE A 327 31.47 -0.47 -18.32
CA ILE A 327 31.65 0.60 -17.33
C ILE A 327 30.67 0.50 -16.16
N ALA A 328 29.97 -0.63 -16.01
CA ALA A 328 29.02 -0.92 -14.92
C ALA A 328 27.84 0.06 -14.80
N ARG A 329 27.38 0.62 -15.93
CA ARG A 329 26.16 1.45 -15.98
C ARG A 329 24.96 0.63 -16.47
N PHE A 330 24.48 -0.29 -15.63
CA PHE A 330 23.52 -1.31 -16.04
C PHE A 330 22.17 -0.74 -16.45
N SER A 331 21.57 0.18 -15.70
CA SER A 331 20.30 0.82 -16.08
C SER A 331 20.34 1.43 -17.49
N GLN A 332 21.38 2.20 -17.80
CA GLN A 332 21.55 2.82 -19.13
C GLN A 332 21.83 1.78 -20.21
N ALA A 333 22.61 0.72 -19.89
CA ALA A 333 22.87 -0.35 -20.82
C ALA A 333 21.59 -1.12 -21.21
N CYS A 334 20.68 -1.34 -20.25
CA CYS A 334 19.45 -2.08 -20.48
C CYS A 334 18.48 -1.28 -21.36
N GLU A 335 18.39 0.05 -21.18
CA GLU A 335 17.65 0.94 -22.07
C GLU A 335 18.17 0.85 -23.53
N GLU A 336 19.49 0.90 -23.72
CA GLU A 336 20.12 0.79 -25.03
C GLU A 336 19.84 -0.56 -25.70
N TYR A 337 19.92 -1.67 -24.96
CA TYR A 337 19.53 -2.98 -25.48
C TYR A 337 18.05 -3.05 -25.84
N GLN A 338 17.17 -2.49 -25.01
CA GLN A 338 15.72 -2.47 -25.27
C GLN A 338 15.39 -1.72 -26.57
N ILE A 339 16.01 -0.55 -26.78
CA ILE A 339 15.84 0.25 -28.00
C ILE A 339 16.31 -0.56 -29.23
N GLY A 340 17.52 -1.11 -29.19
CA GLY A 340 18.08 -1.87 -30.31
C GLY A 340 17.29 -3.13 -30.64
N LEU A 341 16.96 -3.94 -29.64
CA LEU A 341 16.22 -5.20 -29.81
C LEU A 341 14.80 -5.00 -30.31
N THR A 342 14.11 -3.94 -29.88
CA THR A 342 12.74 -3.63 -30.34
C THR A 342 12.69 -3.43 -31.86
N VAL A 343 13.68 -2.70 -32.40
CA VAL A 343 13.78 -2.45 -33.84
C VAL A 343 14.18 -3.71 -34.60
N MET A 344 15.15 -4.49 -34.09
CA MET A 344 15.58 -5.74 -34.73
C MET A 344 14.48 -6.80 -34.77
N LEU A 345 13.73 -6.99 -33.67
CA LEU A 345 12.60 -7.91 -33.60
C LEU A 345 11.49 -7.54 -34.59
N ARG A 346 11.27 -6.24 -34.81
CA ARG A 346 10.32 -5.76 -35.83
C ARG A 346 10.82 -6.10 -37.24
N ALA A 347 12.09 -5.83 -37.53
CA ALA A 347 12.69 -6.14 -38.83
C ALA A 347 12.67 -7.64 -39.15
N ALA A 348 12.90 -8.50 -38.15
CA ALA A 348 12.86 -9.95 -38.32
C ALA A 348 11.48 -10.49 -38.75
N ARG A 349 10.39 -9.82 -38.35
CA ARG A 349 9.01 -10.21 -38.75
C ARG A 349 8.68 -9.91 -40.20
N THR A 350 9.38 -8.94 -40.80
CA THR A 350 9.12 -8.47 -42.18
C THR A 350 10.14 -8.97 -43.19
N GLU A 351 11.22 -9.61 -42.74
CA GLU A 351 12.27 -10.13 -43.61
C GLU A 351 11.81 -11.39 -44.34
N THR A 352 11.90 -11.36 -45.67
CA THR A 352 11.46 -12.47 -46.54
C THR A 352 12.64 -13.30 -47.06
N ASP A 353 13.86 -12.79 -46.96
CA ASP A 353 15.09 -13.52 -47.32
C ASP A 353 15.48 -14.51 -46.20
N PRO A 354 15.50 -15.83 -46.47
CA PRO A 354 15.77 -16.85 -45.45
C PRO A 354 17.20 -16.80 -44.89
N VAL A 355 18.18 -16.30 -45.67
CA VAL A 355 19.57 -16.17 -45.18
C VAL A 355 19.69 -14.99 -44.24
N LYS A 356 19.11 -13.84 -44.60
CA LYS A 356 19.11 -12.63 -43.75
C LYS A 356 18.30 -12.82 -42.48
N SER A 357 17.14 -13.48 -42.60
CA SER A 357 16.29 -13.83 -41.45
C SER A 357 17.07 -14.65 -40.42
N LYS A 358 17.81 -15.68 -40.86
CA LYS A 358 18.62 -16.52 -39.96
C LYS A 358 19.68 -15.71 -39.22
N ILE A 359 20.48 -14.92 -39.93
CA ILE A 359 21.55 -14.14 -39.30
C ILE A 359 20.97 -13.09 -38.34
N LEU A 360 19.86 -12.44 -38.72
CA LEU A 360 19.17 -11.48 -37.85
C LEU A 360 18.64 -12.15 -36.57
N HIS A 361 18.09 -13.36 -36.66
CA HIS A 361 17.67 -14.14 -35.49
C HIS A 361 18.85 -14.53 -34.58
N ASP A 362 20.00 -14.88 -35.15
CA ASP A 362 21.21 -15.20 -34.38
C ASP A 362 21.72 -13.96 -33.61
N VAL A 363 21.75 -12.78 -34.27
CA VAL A 363 22.14 -11.51 -33.64
C VAL A 363 21.15 -11.08 -32.54
N ILE A 364 19.85 -11.21 -32.80
CA ILE A 364 18.81 -10.93 -31.80
C ILE A 364 18.98 -11.85 -30.59
N SER A 365 19.19 -13.15 -30.81
CA SER A 365 19.36 -14.11 -29.72
C SER A 365 20.60 -13.79 -28.86
N PHE A 366 21.69 -13.38 -29.50
CA PHE A 366 22.90 -12.94 -28.80
C PHE A 366 22.65 -11.70 -27.92
N TYR A 367 21.99 -10.68 -28.45
CA TYR A 367 21.74 -9.45 -27.69
C TYR A 367 20.60 -9.57 -26.68
N LEU A 368 19.61 -10.43 -26.90
CA LEU A 368 18.60 -10.78 -25.89
C LEU A 368 19.28 -11.38 -24.66
N ASN A 369 20.22 -12.30 -24.87
CA ASN A 369 21.01 -12.87 -23.77
C ASN A 369 21.83 -11.81 -23.04
N LYS A 370 22.45 -10.86 -23.77
CA LYS A 370 23.17 -9.73 -23.14
C LYS A 370 22.25 -8.79 -22.35
N ALA A 371 21.05 -8.55 -22.85
CA ALA A 371 20.03 -7.74 -22.19
C ALA A 371 19.56 -8.42 -20.89
N GLU A 372 19.33 -9.72 -20.91
CA GLU A 372 18.98 -10.49 -19.70
C GLU A 372 20.09 -10.40 -18.64
N ILE A 373 21.36 -10.55 -19.04
CA ILE A 373 22.50 -10.36 -18.12
C ILE A 373 22.57 -8.91 -17.60
N CYS A 374 22.21 -7.93 -18.42
CA CYS A 374 22.16 -6.52 -18.01
C CYS A 374 21.12 -6.31 -16.92
N GLU A 375 19.90 -6.80 -17.13
CA GLU A 375 18.81 -6.70 -16.17
C GLU A 375 19.19 -7.34 -14.83
N ASP A 376 19.82 -8.53 -14.88
CA ASP A 376 20.31 -9.22 -13.69
C ASP A 376 21.31 -8.42 -12.87
N LYS A 377 22.22 -7.71 -13.55
CA LYS A 377 23.22 -6.87 -12.88
C LYS A 377 22.61 -5.57 -12.36
N ASN A 378 21.62 -5.02 -13.06
CA ASN A 378 20.89 -3.83 -12.63
C ASN A 378 20.07 -4.11 -11.36
N GLU A 379 19.32 -5.22 -11.34
CA GLU A 379 18.56 -5.66 -10.17
C GLU A 379 19.48 -5.90 -8.96
N ALA A 380 20.61 -6.58 -9.16
CA ALA A 380 21.59 -6.78 -8.10
C ALA A 380 22.14 -5.46 -7.55
N GLN A 381 22.42 -4.47 -8.41
CA GLN A 381 22.88 -3.15 -7.98
C GLN A 381 21.82 -2.38 -7.19
N GLN A 382 20.54 -2.50 -7.55
CA GLN A 382 19.46 -1.85 -6.81
C GLN A 382 19.28 -2.45 -5.42
N LEU A 383 19.31 -3.78 -5.31
CA LEU A 383 19.23 -4.49 -4.04
C LEU A 383 20.39 -4.13 -3.10
N ASP A 384 21.58 -3.82 -3.64
CA ASP A 384 22.72 -3.37 -2.85
C ASP A 384 22.46 -2.05 -2.14
N ILE A 385 21.86 -1.10 -2.84
CA ILE A 385 21.48 0.21 -2.30
C ILE A 385 20.46 0.02 -1.18
N ASP A 386 19.46 -0.85 -1.39
CA ASP A 386 18.41 -1.11 -0.42
C ASP A 386 18.97 -1.75 0.86
N ILE A 387 19.89 -2.72 0.72
CA ILE A 387 20.57 -3.35 1.86
C ILE A 387 21.38 -2.33 2.67
N GLU A 388 22.16 -1.45 2.01
CA GLU A 388 22.95 -0.43 2.72
C GLU A 388 22.06 0.57 3.47
N LYS A 389 20.95 0.98 2.85
CA LYS A 389 19.96 1.84 3.51
C LYS A 389 19.38 1.18 4.77
N ILE A 390 19.05 -0.12 4.71
CA ILE A 390 18.57 -0.88 5.88
C ILE A 390 19.65 -0.95 6.97
N LYS A 391 20.93 -1.09 6.62
CA LYS A 391 22.04 -1.06 7.59
C LYS A 391 22.17 0.29 8.28
N GLU A 392 22.03 1.40 7.54
CA GLU A 392 22.08 2.75 8.10
C GLU A 392 20.93 2.98 9.10
N ASP A 393 19.70 2.62 8.71
CA ASP A 393 18.51 2.75 9.56
C ASP A 393 18.63 1.95 10.86
N THR A 394 19.16 0.72 10.78
CA THR A 394 19.39 -0.12 11.97
C THR A 394 20.55 0.38 12.84
N ALA A 395 21.53 1.09 12.26
CA ALA A 395 22.65 1.68 13.00
C ALA A 395 22.24 2.95 13.77
N LEU A 396 21.46 3.85 13.16
CA LEU A 396 20.92 5.06 13.81
C LEU A 396 20.12 4.71 15.07
N ASP A 397 19.33 3.65 15.00
CA ASP A 397 18.52 3.17 16.11
C ASP A 397 19.34 2.56 17.26
N ASN A 398 20.55 2.03 16.98
CA ASN A 398 21.46 1.53 18.01
C ASN A 398 22.21 2.67 18.71
N THR A 399 22.51 3.77 18.01
CA THR A 399 23.07 4.98 18.62
C THR A 399 22.08 5.70 19.53
N MET A 400 20.79 5.77 19.16
CA MET A 400 19.73 6.33 20.00
C MET A 400 19.47 5.51 21.28
N LEU A 401 19.73 4.20 21.27
CA LEU A 401 19.64 3.37 22.47
C LEU A 401 20.78 3.63 23.48
N ASN A 402 21.96 4.05 23.02
CA ASN A 402 23.06 4.40 23.94
C ASN A 402 22.80 5.73 24.69
N GLU A 403 21.95 6.61 24.15
CA GLU A 403 21.48 7.82 24.86
C GLU A 403 20.25 7.54 25.76
N SER A 404 19.57 6.40 25.59
CA SER A 404 18.33 6.05 26.32
C SER A 404 18.52 5.52 27.74
N ASN A 405 19.78 5.37 28.23
CA ASN A 405 20.07 5.06 29.63
C ASN A 405 19.67 6.18 30.62
N PHE A 406 19.10 7.28 30.14
CA PHE A 406 18.58 8.38 30.96
C PHE A 406 17.08 8.32 31.26
N ILE A 407 16.31 7.35 30.75
CA ILE A 407 14.85 7.26 30.96
C ILE A 407 14.46 6.00 31.73
N THR A 408 15.22 5.71 32.78
CA THR A 408 14.87 4.75 33.84
C THR A 408 13.66 5.21 34.66
N GLU A 409 13.12 6.42 34.43
CA GLU A 409 11.98 6.99 35.16
C GLU A 409 10.59 6.56 34.64
N ARG A 410 10.47 6.04 33.40
CA ARG A 410 9.14 5.58 32.88
C ARG A 410 8.76 4.17 33.32
N GLN A 411 9.73 3.36 33.77
CA GLN A 411 9.47 2.01 34.28
C GLN A 411 8.70 1.98 35.61
N GLN A 412 8.46 3.12 36.27
CA GLN A 412 7.58 3.21 37.43
C GLN A 412 6.09 3.36 37.10
N ARG A 413 5.70 3.60 35.83
CA ARG A 413 4.27 3.75 35.46
C ARG A 413 3.59 2.47 34.97
N ALA A 414 4.33 1.39 34.74
CA ALA A 414 3.78 0.12 34.24
C ALA A 414 3.25 -0.83 35.32
N SER A 415 3.43 -0.53 36.61
CA SER A 415 2.95 -1.36 37.72
C SER A 415 1.52 -1.02 38.21
N SER A 416 0.83 -0.06 37.59
CA SER A 416 -0.51 0.40 38.03
C SER A 416 -1.66 0.04 37.08
N HIS A 417 -1.43 -0.74 36.02
CA HIS A 417 -2.46 -1.04 35.00
C HIS A 417 -2.82 -2.54 34.87
N GLN A 418 -2.54 -3.34 35.90
CA GLN A 418 -2.89 -4.76 35.92
C GLN A 418 -4.12 -5.12 36.80
N ASN A 419 -4.91 -4.14 37.25
CA ASN A 419 -6.04 -4.40 38.17
C ASN A 419 -7.37 -3.72 37.79
N CYS A 420 -7.63 -3.40 36.52
CA CYS A 420 -8.92 -2.82 36.14
C CYS A 420 -9.54 -3.49 34.90
N CYS A 421 -9.72 -4.80 34.97
CA CYS A 421 -10.67 -5.56 34.17
C CYS A 421 -11.35 -6.57 35.11
N LEU A 422 -12.30 -6.07 35.89
CA LEU A 422 -13.42 -6.75 36.59
C LEU A 422 -13.81 -5.94 37.84
N GLN A 423 -14.61 -4.89 37.64
CA GLN A 423 -15.78 -4.54 38.47
C GLN A 423 -16.62 -3.47 37.79
#